data_AF-A0A519SDU4-F1
#
_entry.id   AF-A0A519SDU4-F1
#
_cell.length_a   1.000
_cell.length_b   1.000
_cell.length_c   1.000
_cell.angle_alpha   90.00
_cell.angle_beta   90.00
_cell.angle_gamma   90.00
#
_symmetry.space_group_name_H-M   'P 1'
#
loop_
_entity.id
_entity.type
_entity.pdbx_description
1 polymer ?
#
loop_
_entity_poly.entity_id
_entity_poly.type
_entity_poly.pdbx_seq_one_letter_code
_entity_poly.pdbx_strand_id
1 'polypeptide(L)'
;MEQWTFQKADTTFSLIRWKASNEFSMSYSLTPGSSFGFLDGHCENEQGKWILKADSITMKIDKDNLIGFRNLIDTIRMTKVER
;
A
#
# COMPACT_ATOMS: atom_id res chain seq x y z
N MET A 1 -13.79 1.53 -2.15
CA MET A 1 -12.45 0.92 -2.02
C MET A 1 -11.50 1.68 -2.92
N GLU A 2 -10.23 1.77 -2.58
CA GLU A 2 -9.18 2.27 -3.47
C GLU A 2 -8.08 1.23 -3.58
N GLN A 3 -7.46 1.14 -4.74
CA GLN A 3 -6.41 0.18 -5.00
C GLN A 3 -5.27 0.84 -5.77
N TRP A 4 -4.05 0.44 -5.44
CA TRP A 4 -2.82 0.86 -6.10
C TRP A 4 -1.94 -0.35 -6.38
N THR A 5 -1.08 -0.24 -7.38
CA THR A 5 -0.03 -1.20 -7.67
C THR A 5 1.30 -0.51 -7.91
N PHE A 6 2.39 -1.22 -7.60
CA PHE A 6 3.74 -0.78 -7.96
C PHE A 6 4.65 -2.00 -8.13
N GLN A 7 5.73 -1.83 -8.89
CA GLN A 7 6.75 -2.86 -9.05
C GLN A 7 8.03 -2.46 -8.31
N LYS A 8 8.64 -3.42 -7.63
CA LYS A 8 9.98 -3.30 -7.05
C LYS A 8 10.77 -4.55 -7.43
N ALA A 9 11.77 -4.38 -8.32
CA ALA A 9 12.42 -5.48 -9.02
C ALA A 9 11.37 -6.40 -9.68
N ASP A 10 11.48 -7.71 -9.49
CA ASP A 10 10.60 -8.72 -10.10
C ASP A 10 9.30 -8.96 -9.30
N THR A 11 9.02 -8.14 -8.29
CA THR A 11 7.83 -8.27 -7.44
C THR A 11 6.82 -7.16 -7.71
N THR A 12 5.59 -7.54 -8.02
CA THR A 12 4.46 -6.61 -8.12
C THR A 12 3.72 -6.59 -6.79
N PHE A 13 3.58 -5.41 -6.20
CA PHE A 13 2.82 -5.18 -4.98
C PHE A 13 1.47 -4.58 -5.31
N SER A 14 0.44 -5.02 -4.60
CA SER A 14 -0.91 -4.46 -4.64
C SER A 14 -1.29 -3.97 -3.26
N LEU A 15 -1.75 -2.74 -3.18
CA LEU A 15 -2.23 -2.11 -1.96
C LEU A 15 -3.71 -1.79 -2.13
N ILE A 16 -4.53 -2.32 -1.22
CA ILE A 16 -5.97 -2.09 -1.19
C ILE A 16 -6.31 -1.36 0.11
N ARG A 17 -7.19 -0.37 0.01
CA ARG A 17 -7.71 0.39 1.14
C ARG A 17 -9.24 0.39 1.15
N TRP A 18 -9.80 0.08 2.31
CA TRP A 18 -11.24 0.09 2.55
C TRP A 18 -11.64 1.33 3.35
N LYS A 19 -12.30 2.29 2.67
CA LYS A 19 -12.75 3.55 3.27
C LYS A 19 -13.75 3.36 4.42
N ALA A 20 -14.56 2.30 4.37
CA ALA A 20 -15.61 2.07 5.35
C ALA A 20 -15.09 1.50 6.67
N SER A 21 -14.08 0.61 6.61
CA SER A 21 -13.50 -0.02 7.81
C SER A 21 -12.22 0.63 8.28
N ASN A 22 -11.68 1.62 7.55
CA ASN A 22 -10.38 2.23 7.84
C ASN A 22 -9.26 1.20 7.92
N GLU A 23 -9.31 0.22 7.01
CA GLU A 23 -8.31 -0.86 6.92
C GLU A 23 -7.60 -0.81 5.57
N PHE A 24 -6.43 -1.42 5.54
CA PHE A 24 -5.71 -1.69 4.31
C PHE A 24 -5.13 -3.10 4.33
N SER A 25 -4.88 -3.61 3.13
CA SER A 25 -4.17 -4.85 2.89
C SER A 25 -3.17 -4.64 1.78
N MET A 26 -2.00 -5.23 1.93
CA MET A 26 -0.98 -5.30 0.92
C MET A 26 -0.72 -6.76 0.59
N SER A 27 -0.63 -7.05 -0.69
CA SER A 27 -0.23 -8.34 -1.22
C SER A 27 0.91 -8.16 -2.22
N TYR A 28 1.65 -9.24 -2.47
CA TYR A 28 2.69 -9.26 -3.48
C TYR A 28 2.56 -10.46 -4.39
N SER A 29 3.07 -10.32 -5.60
CA SER A 29 3.06 -11.33 -6.65
C SER A 29 4.43 -11.37 -7.32
N LEU A 30 5.01 -12.57 -7.38
CA LEU A 30 6.23 -12.85 -8.14
C LEU A 30 5.93 -13.27 -9.58
N THR A 31 4.73 -13.80 -9.81
CA THR A 31 4.29 -14.32 -11.10
C THR A 31 2.81 -13.98 -11.34
N PRO A 32 2.41 -13.65 -12.57
CA PRO A 32 1.00 -13.40 -12.90
C PRO A 32 0.11 -14.58 -12.48
N GLY A 33 -0.96 -14.29 -11.72
CA GLY A 33 -1.93 -15.29 -11.28
C GLY A 33 -1.70 -15.88 -9.88
N SER A 34 -0.61 -15.53 -9.19
CA SER A 34 -0.40 -15.87 -7.77
C SER A 34 -0.19 -14.61 -6.95
N SER A 35 -0.85 -14.51 -5.80
CA SER A 35 -0.66 -13.43 -4.84
C SER A 35 -0.52 -13.98 -3.44
N PHE A 36 0.49 -13.52 -2.71
CA PHE A 36 0.71 -13.82 -1.31
C PHE A 36 0.33 -12.61 -0.47
N GLY A 37 -0.30 -12.85 0.69
CA GLY A 37 -0.54 -11.81 1.69
C GLY A 37 0.80 -11.26 2.19
N PHE A 38 0.89 -9.94 2.32
CA PHE A 38 2.10 -9.27 2.79
C PHE A 38 1.90 -8.62 4.16
N LEU A 39 0.92 -7.73 4.25
CA LEU A 39 0.73 -6.86 5.40
C LEU A 39 -0.72 -6.37 5.44
N ASP A 40 -1.35 -6.52 6.58
CA ASP A 40 -2.70 -6.00 6.84
C ASP A 40 -2.64 -5.03 8.02
N GLY A 41 -3.52 -4.04 8.04
CA GLY A 41 -3.56 -3.09 9.15
C GLY A 41 -4.61 -2.01 8.98
N HIS A 42 -4.45 -0.95 9.77
CA HIS A 42 -5.38 0.17 9.81
C HIS A 42 -4.83 1.39 9.08
N CYS A 43 -5.73 2.21 8.56
CA CYS A 43 -5.38 3.47 7.92
C CYS A 43 -6.19 4.63 8.47
N GLU A 44 -5.57 5.79 8.59
CA GLU A 44 -6.20 7.03 9.07
C GLU A 44 -5.84 8.19 8.15
N ASN A 45 -6.72 9.19 8.06
CA ASN A 45 -6.43 10.41 7.31
C ASN A 45 -5.84 11.46 8.23
N GLU A 46 -4.66 11.95 7.88
CA GLU A 46 -4.05 13.11 8.54
C GLU A 46 -3.74 14.17 7.48
N GLN A 47 -4.46 15.29 7.54
CA GLN A 47 -4.22 16.46 6.67
C GLN A 47 -4.19 16.11 5.16
N GLY A 48 -5.07 15.22 4.72
CA GLY A 48 -5.16 14.80 3.32
C GLY A 48 -4.16 13.69 2.92
N LYS A 49 -3.34 13.20 3.86
CA LYS A 49 -2.44 12.06 3.67
C LYS A 49 -3.01 10.85 4.39
N TRP A 50 -2.80 9.66 3.84
CA TRP A 50 -3.23 8.43 4.50
C TRP A 50 -2.06 7.81 5.24
N ILE A 51 -2.16 7.69 6.55
CA ILE A 51 -1.19 6.96 7.37
C ILE A 51 -1.64 5.51 7.43
N LEU A 52 -0.75 4.58 7.10
CA LEU A 52 -0.97 3.14 7.14
C LEU A 52 -0.16 2.58 8.32
N LYS A 53 -0.83 1.94 9.28
CA LYS A 53 -0.21 1.35 10.46
C LYS A 53 -0.46 -0.15 10.50
N ALA A 54 0.61 -0.92 10.60
CA ALA A 54 0.55 -2.36 10.80
C ALA A 54 1.68 -2.78 11.73
N ASP A 55 1.35 -3.43 12.85
CA ASP A 55 2.27 -3.87 13.91
C ASP A 55 3.36 -2.84 14.26
N SER A 56 4.55 -2.96 13.65
CA SER A 56 5.74 -2.11 13.88
C SER A 56 6.08 -1.17 12.72
N ILE A 57 5.25 -1.15 11.67
CA ILE A 57 5.50 -0.41 10.44
C ILE A 57 4.47 0.71 10.32
N THR A 58 4.98 1.91 10.03
CA THR A 58 4.17 3.05 9.62
C THR A 58 4.58 3.47 8.22
N MET A 59 3.61 3.50 7.30
CA MET A 59 3.78 4.00 5.94
C MET A 59 2.81 5.16 5.69
N LYS A 60 3.03 5.89 4.62
CA LYS A 60 2.17 7.01 4.24
C LYS A 60 1.86 7.00 2.75
N ILE A 61 0.60 7.20 2.40
CA ILE A 61 0.20 7.54 1.03
C ILE A 61 0.02 9.06 0.95
N ASP A 62 0.79 9.69 0.05
CA ASP A 62 0.64 11.09 -0.32
C ASP A 62 0.41 11.17 -1.83
N LYS A 63 -0.82 11.51 -2.23
CA LYS A 63 -1.34 11.39 -3.59
C LYS A 63 -1.24 9.93 -4.07
N ASP A 64 -0.28 9.64 -4.95
CA ASP A 64 0.00 8.29 -5.46
C ASP A 64 1.40 7.81 -5.08
N ASN A 65 2.02 8.39 -4.07
CA ASN A 65 3.32 7.94 -3.57
C ASN A 65 3.16 7.20 -2.24
N LEU A 66 3.75 6.01 -2.16
CA LEU A 66 3.93 5.27 -0.92
C LEU A 66 5.28 5.61 -0.31
N ILE A 67 5.27 6.19 0.88
CA ILE A 67 6.46 6.61 1.62
C ILE A 67 6.65 5.68 2.83
N GLY A 68 7.89 5.27 3.09
CA GLY A 68 8.24 4.43 4.24
C GLY A 68 8.18 2.93 3.98
N PHE A 69 8.14 2.49 2.72
CA PHE A 69 8.04 1.07 2.37
C PHE A 69 9.39 0.36 2.53
N ARG A 70 9.51 -0.50 3.55
CA ARG A 70 10.74 -1.22 3.99
C ARG A 70 11.87 -0.32 4.52
N ASN A 71 12.05 0.89 3.98
CA ASN A 71 12.91 1.93 4.53
C ASN A 71 12.11 3.22 4.74
N LEU A 72 12.41 3.95 5.83
CA LEU A 72 11.69 5.17 6.20
C LEU A 72 11.75 6.30 5.14
N ILE A 73 12.81 6.32 4.34
CA ILE A 73 13.04 7.34 3.30
C ILE A 73 12.59 6.88 1.90
N ASP A 74 12.21 5.61 1.73
CA ASP A 74 11.77 5.10 0.43
C ASP A 74 10.49 5.83 0.01
N THR A 75 10.46 6.34 -1.21
CA THR A 75 9.28 6.93 -1.84
C THR A 75 9.03 6.20 -3.15
N ILE A 76 7.91 5.50 -3.24
CA ILE A 76 7.54 4.67 -4.38
C ILE A 76 6.32 5.28 -5.04
N ARG A 77 6.45 5.64 -6.31
CA ARG A 77 5.30 6.04 -7.12
C ARG A 77 4.46 4.81 -7.43
N MET A 78 3.17 4.90 -7.14
CA MET A 78 2.19 3.87 -7.42
C MET A 78 1.29 4.27 -8.59
N THR A 79 0.71 3.27 -9.23
CA THR A 79 -0.35 3.42 -10.22
C THR A 79 -1.67 3.11 -9.54
N LYS A 80 -2.60 4.06 -9.55
CA LYS A 80 -3.96 3.83 -9.07
C LYS A 80 -4.68 2.89 -10.03
N VAL A 81 -5.32 1.86 -9.47
CA VAL A 81 -6.14 0.93 -10.23
C VAL A 81 -7.59 1.40 -10.12
N GLU A 82 -8.11 1.93 -11.22
CA GLU A 82 -9.53 2.25 -11.33
C GLU A 82 -10.30 0.97 -11.71
N ARG A 83 -11.37 0.70 -10.97
CA ARG A 83 -12.32 -0.39 -11.23
C ARG A 83 -13.71 0.21 -11.38
#